data_AF-A0A2R4SA44-F1
#
_entry.id   AF-A0A2R4SA44-F1
#
_cell.length_a   1.000
_cell.length_b   1.000
_cell.length_c   1.000
_cell.angle_alpha   90.00
_cell.angle_beta   90.00
_cell.angle_gamma   90.00
#
_symmetry.space_group_name_H-M   'P 1'
#
loop_
_entity.id
_entity.type
_entity.pdbx_description
1 polymer ?
#
loop_
_entity_poly.entity_id
_entity_poly.type
_entity_poly.pdbx_seq_one_letter_code
_entity_poly.pdbx_strand_id
1 'polypeptide(L)'
;CQNTIDILLDNLPAMWRNNKTIDCCAGSAIKAATLVLKKIGGKMILFLSSIPNIGELTVNASRESKTTSKSKYKNIYGSNNTQDNNMMDAKLKEVELLNPLNNSYVDLAQSITQFQIA
;
A
#
# COMPACT_ATOMS: atom_id res chain seq x y z
N CYS A 1 -24.53 -28.23 -10.51
CA CYS A 1 -23.20 -28.52 -9.94
C CYS A 1 -23.19 -28.53 -8.41
N GLN A 2 -24.34 -28.65 -7.74
CA GLN A 2 -24.44 -28.48 -6.29
C GLN A 2 -23.59 -29.49 -5.50
N ASN A 3 -23.82 -30.79 -5.72
CA ASN A 3 -23.04 -31.84 -5.04
C ASN A 3 -21.51 -31.69 -5.22
N THR A 4 -21.06 -31.27 -6.41
CA THR A 4 -19.63 -31.06 -6.67
C THR A 4 -19.07 -29.86 -5.90
N ILE A 5 -19.86 -28.80 -5.75
CA ILE A 5 -19.48 -27.61 -4.98
C ILE A 5 -19.44 -27.98 -3.49
N ASP A 6 -20.43 -28.70 -2.98
CA ASP A 6 -20.48 -29.11 -1.57
C ASP A 6 -19.26 -29.97 -1.21
N ILE A 7 -18.94 -30.97 -2.05
CA ILE A 7 -17.74 -31.81 -1.89
C ILE A 7 -16.47 -30.96 -1.91
N LEU A 8 -16.36 -29.96 -2.79
CA LEU A 8 -15.19 -29.08 -2.84
C LEU A 8 -15.05 -28.26 -1.55
N LEU A 9 -16.17 -27.71 -1.05
CA LEU A 9 -16.19 -26.88 0.16
C LEU A 9 -15.87 -27.68 1.42
N ASP A 10 -16.40 -28.91 1.54
CA ASP A 10 -16.12 -29.81 2.67
C ASP A 10 -14.64 -30.23 2.70
N ASN A 11 -14.03 -30.43 1.54
CA ASN A 11 -12.63 -30.83 1.44
C ASN A 11 -11.64 -29.66 1.53
N LEU A 12 -12.09 -28.42 1.34
CA LEU A 12 -11.23 -27.23 1.34
C LEU A 12 -10.36 -27.16 2.60
N PRO A 13 -10.88 -27.21 3.83
CA PRO A 13 -10.04 -27.09 5.02
C PRO A 13 -9.02 -28.22 5.14
N ALA A 14 -9.38 -29.44 4.73
CA ALA A 14 -8.50 -30.60 4.77
C ALA A 14 -7.34 -30.47 3.78
N MET A 15 -7.59 -29.97 2.56
CA MET A 15 -6.57 -29.77 1.53
C MET A 15 -5.46 -28.80 1.96
N TRP A 16 -5.79 -27.76 2.72
CA TRP A 16 -4.83 -26.73 3.17
C TRP A 16 -4.40 -26.84 4.64
N ARG A 17 -4.82 -27.89 5.37
CA ARG A 17 -4.59 -28.03 6.83
C ARG A 17 -3.12 -27.90 7.26
N ASN A 18 -2.20 -28.40 6.44
CA ASN A 18 -0.76 -28.41 6.74
C ASN A 18 0.04 -27.43 5.87
N ASN A 19 -0.63 -26.45 5.26
CA ASN A 19 0.04 -25.43 4.44
C ASN A 19 0.94 -24.54 5.33
N LYS A 20 2.20 -24.38 4.93
CA LYS A 20 3.20 -23.52 5.60
C LYS A 20 3.54 -22.26 4.80
N THR A 21 2.93 -22.07 3.63
CA THR A 21 3.18 -20.90 2.79
C THR A 21 2.63 -19.65 3.47
N ILE A 22 3.53 -18.71 3.74
CA ILE A 22 3.20 -17.39 4.29
C ILE A 22 3.00 -16.34 3.19
N ASP A 23 3.34 -16.69 1.95
CA ASP A 23 3.31 -15.80 0.80
C ASP A 23 1.90 -15.58 0.25
N CYS A 24 1.66 -14.38 -0.24
CA CYS A 24 0.37 -13.96 -0.77
C CYS A 24 0.56 -13.36 -2.17
N CYS A 25 -0.06 -13.98 -3.18
CA CYS A 25 0.01 -13.59 -4.60
C CYS A 25 -1.27 -12.90 -5.11
N ALA A 26 -1.95 -12.15 -4.24
CA ALA A 26 -3.30 -11.65 -4.52
C ALA A 26 -3.43 -10.85 -5.83
N GLY A 27 -2.43 -10.03 -6.20
CA GLY A 27 -2.51 -9.26 -7.45
C GLY A 27 -2.52 -10.13 -8.70
N SER A 28 -1.72 -11.20 -8.73
CA SER A 28 -1.77 -12.19 -9.80
C SER A 28 -3.11 -12.93 -9.84
N ALA A 29 -3.66 -13.28 -8.68
CA ALA A 29 -4.98 -13.92 -8.58
C ALA A 29 -6.11 -13.00 -9.09
N ILE A 30 -6.09 -11.71 -8.72
CA ILE A 30 -7.05 -10.70 -9.19
C ILE A 30 -6.95 -10.53 -10.69
N LYS A 31 -5.75 -10.47 -11.26
CA LYS A 31 -5.56 -10.39 -12.71
C LYS A 31 -6.17 -11.59 -13.43
N ALA A 32 -5.89 -12.80 -12.97
CA ALA A 32 -6.47 -14.02 -13.54
C ALA A 32 -8.00 -14.03 -13.45
N ALA A 33 -8.54 -13.69 -12.28
CA ALA A 33 -9.98 -13.61 -12.09
C ALA A 33 -10.62 -12.49 -12.96
N THR A 34 -9.96 -11.35 -13.12
CA THR A 34 -10.42 -10.27 -14.02
C THR A 34 -10.44 -10.72 -15.48
N LEU A 35 -9.47 -11.52 -15.93
CA LEU A 35 -9.48 -12.08 -17.29
C LEU A 35 -10.67 -13.02 -17.51
N VAL A 36 -11.04 -13.82 -16.50
CA VAL A 36 -12.24 -14.67 -16.53
C VAL A 36 -13.51 -13.83 -16.55
N LEU A 37 -13.60 -12.80 -15.70
CA LEU A 37 -14.76 -11.92 -15.64
C LEU A 37 -14.89 -10.97 -16.84
N LYS A 38 -13.83 -10.71 -17.62
CA LYS A 38 -13.81 -9.72 -18.71
C LYS A 38 -14.94 -9.89 -19.75
N LYS A 39 -15.36 -11.12 -20.02
CA LYS A 39 -16.37 -11.42 -21.06
C LYS A 39 -17.81 -11.25 -20.59
N ILE A 40 -18.08 -11.53 -19.32
CA ILE A 40 -19.45 -11.63 -18.78
C ILE A 40 -19.73 -10.53 -17.74
N GLY A 41 -18.68 -9.94 -17.17
CA GLY A 41 -18.78 -9.12 -15.96
C GLY A 41 -19.02 -9.97 -14.72
N GLY A 42 -19.19 -9.32 -13.57
CA GLY A 42 -19.52 -9.99 -12.32
C GLY A 42 -19.02 -9.25 -11.08
N LYS A 43 -19.23 -9.88 -9.92
CA LYS A 43 -18.66 -9.44 -8.63
C LYS A 43 -17.65 -10.46 -8.16
N MET A 44 -16.51 -9.98 -7.68
CA MET A 44 -15.46 -10.81 -7.08
C MET A 44 -15.50 -10.62 -5.57
N ILE A 45 -15.48 -11.73 -4.83
CA ILE A 45 -15.30 -11.74 -3.37
C ILE A 45 -13.91 -12.28 -3.11
N LEU A 46 -13.10 -11.53 -2.37
CA LEU A 46 -11.72 -11.87 -2.10
C LEU A 46 -11.47 -11.87 -0.59
N PHE A 47 -10.94 -12.98 -0.08
CA PHE A 47 -10.57 -13.14 1.32
C PHE A 47 -9.04 -13.13 1.42
N LEU A 48 -8.47 -12.15 2.12
CA LEU A 48 -7.03 -12.10 2.43
C LEU A 48 -6.82 -12.13 3.94
N SER A 49 -5.75 -12.81 4.36
CA SER A 49 -5.24 -12.78 5.72
C SER A 49 -3.89 -12.05 5.84
N SER A 50 -3.20 -11.85 4.72
CA SER A 50 -1.82 -11.35 4.66
C SER A 50 -1.64 -10.34 3.53
N ILE A 51 -0.61 -9.49 3.64
CA ILE A 51 -0.27 -8.49 2.62
C ILE A 51 0.26 -9.20 1.36
N PRO A 52 -0.15 -8.78 0.14
CA PRO A 52 0.39 -9.33 -1.10
C PRO A 52 1.90 -9.06 -1.17
N ASN A 53 2.73 -10.11 -1.08
CA ASN A 53 4.18 -9.98 -0.97
C ASN A 53 4.93 -10.63 -2.15
N ILE A 54 4.23 -11.44 -2.97
CA ILE A 54 4.77 -12.06 -4.19
C ILE A 54 3.84 -11.83 -5.39
N GLY A 55 4.37 -11.98 -6.61
CA GLY A 55 3.58 -11.87 -7.84
C GLY A 55 3.41 -10.43 -8.34
N GLU A 56 2.28 -10.16 -8.99
CA GLU A 56 1.94 -8.82 -9.47
C GLU A 56 1.31 -7.97 -8.36
N LEU A 57 1.46 -6.65 -8.45
CA LEU A 57 0.92 -5.67 -7.49
C LEU A 57 1.32 -5.97 -6.03
N THR A 58 2.57 -6.38 -5.82
CA THR A 58 3.10 -6.61 -4.47
C THR A 58 3.20 -5.32 -3.69
N VAL A 59 3.03 -5.45 -2.39
CA VAL A 59 3.10 -4.35 -1.43
C VAL A 59 4.17 -4.67 -0.42
N ASN A 60 5.10 -3.74 -0.23
CA ASN A 60 6.08 -3.84 0.83
C ASN A 60 5.44 -3.44 2.17
N ALA A 61 5.50 -4.34 3.16
CA ALA A 61 5.04 -4.04 4.52
C ALA A 61 5.94 -3.02 5.24
N SER A 62 7.17 -2.83 4.76
CA SER A 62 8.08 -1.79 5.25
C SER A 62 7.57 -0.43 4.81
N ARG A 63 6.84 0.24 5.71
CA ARG A 63 6.69 1.69 5.63
C ARG A 63 8.08 2.28 5.76
N GLU A 64 8.50 3.08 4.79
CA GLU A 64 9.73 3.86 4.95
C GLU A 64 9.67 4.60 6.28
N SER A 65 10.69 4.43 7.10
CA SER A 65 10.82 5.23 8.30
C SER A 65 11.02 6.69 7.88
N LYS A 66 10.51 7.63 8.68
CA LYS A 66 10.70 9.07 8.45
C LYS A 66 12.17 9.44 8.21
N THR A 67 13.11 8.68 8.79
CA THR A 67 14.56 8.85 8.62
C THR A 67 15.07 8.44 7.25
N THR A 68 14.56 7.35 6.65
CA THR A 68 14.96 6.92 5.29
C THR A 68 14.47 7.90 4.23
N SER A 69 13.25 8.41 4.34
CA SER A 69 12.72 9.40 3.39
C SER A 69 13.47 10.74 3.51
N LYS A 70 13.74 11.23 4.73
CA LYS A 70 14.55 12.44 4.98
C LYS A 70 15.93 12.36 4.31
N SER A 71 16.65 11.25 4.44
CA SER A 71 17.98 11.07 3.85
C SER A 71 17.96 11.02 2.32
N LYS A 72 16.92 10.44 1.71
CA LYS A 72 16.77 10.42 0.24
C LYS A 72 16.52 11.82 -0.33
N TYR A 73 15.63 12.61 0.27
CA TYR A 73 15.40 13.98 -0.18
C TYR A 73 16.58 14.91 0.10
N LYS A 74 17.26 14.73 1.25
CA LYS A 74 18.49 15.47 1.57
C LYS A 74 19.60 15.23 0.55
N ASN A 75 19.73 14.02 0.01
CA ASN A 75 20.72 13.72 -1.03
C ASN A 75 20.34 14.26 -2.42
N ILE A 76 19.03 14.41 -2.72
CA ILE A 76 18.56 14.97 -4.00
C ILE A 76 18.68 16.50 -4.03
N TYR A 77 18.40 17.16 -2.91
CA TYR A 77 18.49 18.63 -2.79
C TYR A 77 19.82 19.12 -2.19
N GLY A 78 20.67 18.22 -1.72
CA GLY A 78 22.01 18.49 -1.22
C GLY A 78 22.98 18.73 -2.36
N SER A 79 22.89 19.90 -3.00
CA SER A 79 23.96 20.39 -3.88
C SER A 79 25.21 20.68 -3.05
N ASN A 80 26.38 20.19 -3.48
CA ASN A 80 27.68 20.33 -2.79
C ASN A 80 28.24 21.76 -2.71
N ASN A 81 27.44 22.77 -3.03
CA ASN A 81 27.80 24.17 -2.90
C ASN A 81 26.52 24.97 -2.67
N THR A 82 26.32 25.50 -1.47
CA THR A 82 25.83 26.86 -1.20
C THR A 82 25.46 27.04 0.27
N GLN A 83 25.90 28.17 0.80
CA GLN A 83 25.92 28.57 2.19
C GLN A 83 24.59 29.20 2.62
N ASP A 84 23.46 28.53 2.39
CA ASP A 84 22.12 29.02 2.77
C ASP A 84 21.28 27.94 3.44
N ASN A 85 21.55 27.70 4.73
CA ASN A 85 20.86 26.70 5.55
C ASN A 85 19.33 26.88 5.62
N ASN A 86 18.84 28.12 5.48
CA ASN A 86 17.41 28.44 5.62
C ASN A 86 16.56 28.05 4.39
N MET A 87 17.10 28.14 3.18
CA MET A 87 16.33 27.83 1.95
C MET A 87 16.21 26.32 1.73
N MET A 88 17.20 25.55 2.19
CA MET A 88 17.17 24.09 2.14
C MET A 88 16.12 23.51 3.09
N ASP A 89 15.93 24.13 4.26
CA ASP A 89 14.94 23.69 5.25
C ASP A 89 13.49 23.88 4.75
N ALA A 90 13.21 25.00 4.07
CA ALA A 90 11.90 25.25 3.47
C ALA A 90 11.53 24.22 2.38
N LYS A 91 12.46 23.91 1.47
CA LYS A 91 12.23 22.91 0.41
C LYS A 91 12.09 21.50 0.98
N LEU A 92 12.88 21.14 2.00
CA LEU A 92 12.75 19.85 2.67
C LEU A 92 11.42 19.73 3.40
N LYS A 93 10.97 20.82 4.03
CA LYS A 93 9.68 20.91 4.74
C LYS A 93 8.49 20.78 3.79
N GLU A 94 8.52 21.43 2.63
CA GLU A 94 7.49 21.25 1.59
C GLU A 94 7.38 19.80 1.13
N VAL A 95 8.52 19.14 0.91
CA VAL A 95 8.55 17.72 0.52
C VAL A 95 8.08 16.81 1.66
N GLU A 96 8.40 17.12 2.92
CA GLU A 96 7.88 16.39 4.09
C GLU A 96 6.37 16.55 4.26
N LEU A 97 5.79 17.69 3.87
CA LEU A 97 4.34 17.91 3.88
C LEU A 97 3.62 17.09 2.79
N LEU A 98 4.27 16.88 1.64
CA LEU A 98 3.73 16.09 0.54
C LEU A 98 3.93 14.57 0.72
N ASN A 99 4.76 14.15 1.68
CA ASN A 99 4.95 12.74 1.97
C ASN A 99 3.70 12.17 2.69
N PRO A 100 2.95 11.22 2.09
CA PRO A 100 1.75 10.65 2.70
C PRO A 100 2.02 9.94 4.04
N LEU A 101 3.28 9.69 4.37
CA LEU A 101 3.71 9.07 5.62
C LEU A 101 3.70 10.03 6.82
N ASN A 102 3.69 11.34 6.61
CA ASN A 102 3.89 12.29 7.71
C ASN A 102 2.59 12.74 8.39
N ASN A 103 1.40 12.44 7.83
CA ASN A 103 0.06 12.92 8.26
C ASN A 103 -0.06 14.44 8.53
N SER A 104 1.03 15.22 8.43
CA SER A 104 1.08 16.63 8.73
C SER A 104 0.27 17.48 7.76
N TYR A 105 0.03 17.00 6.55
CA TYR A 105 -0.92 17.63 5.63
C TYR A 105 -2.37 17.44 6.09
N VAL A 106 -2.72 16.26 6.61
CA VAL A 106 -4.05 16.00 7.16
C VAL A 106 -4.27 16.84 8.43
N ASP A 107 -3.27 16.90 9.31
CA ASP A 107 -3.32 17.72 10.53
C ASP A 107 -3.39 19.23 10.20
N LEU A 108 -2.63 19.70 9.20
CA LEU A 108 -2.69 21.08 8.69
C LEU A 108 -4.05 21.38 8.06
N ALA A 109 -4.57 20.48 7.23
CA ALA A 109 -5.87 20.63 6.60
C ALA A 109 -6.97 20.66 7.67
N GLN A 110 -6.94 19.78 8.67
CA GLN A 110 -7.87 19.82 9.81
C GLN A 110 -7.77 21.14 10.58
N SER A 111 -6.56 21.62 10.87
CA SER A 111 -6.33 22.90 11.53
C SER A 111 -6.93 24.06 10.72
N ILE A 112 -6.60 24.19 9.44
CA ILE A 112 -7.16 25.23 8.56
C ILE A 112 -8.69 25.15 8.50
N THR A 113 -9.26 23.94 8.41
CA THR A 113 -10.71 23.76 8.34
C THR A 113 -11.39 24.11 9.67
N GLN A 114 -10.77 23.82 10.81
CA GLN A 114 -11.26 24.20 12.14
C GLN A 114 -11.27 25.73 12.32
N PHE A 115 -10.28 26.44 11.79
CA PHE A 115 -10.23 27.91 11.82
C PHE A 115 -11.21 28.59 10.85
N GLN A 116 -11.81 27.86 9.91
CA GLN A 116 -12.81 28.39 8.97
C GLN A 116 -14.26 28.23 9.45
N ILE A 117 -14.50 27.57 10.59
CA ILE A 117 -15.84 27.40 11.19
C ILE A 117 -16.09 28.42 12.33
N ALA A 118 -15.24 29.45 12.48
CA ALA A 118 -15.48 30.56 13.41
C ALA A 118 -16.20 31.74 12.75
#